data_AF-A0A5K1AV17-F1
#
_entry.id   AF-A0A5K1AV17-F1
#
_cell.length_a   1.000
_cell.length_b   1.000
_cell.length_c   1.000
_cell.angle_alpha   90.00
_cell.angle_beta   90.00
_cell.angle_gamma   90.00
#
_symmetry.space_group_name_H-M   'P 1'
#
loop_
_entity.id
_entity.type
_entity.pdbx_description
1 polymer ?
#
loop_
_entity_poly.entity_id
_entity_poly.type
_entity_poly.pdbx_seq_one_letter_code
_entity_poly.pdbx_strand_id
1 'polypeptide(L)' 'MTKKTETRKHSQGTWRQHGETETVMCRDGKGVYGTKSVFQFFHPRGTPSSWFVTEYSLDKDYRIRHKLTKKP' A
#
# COMPACT_ATOMS: atom_id res chain seq x y z
N MET A 1 -9.29 -14.56 -11.03
CA MET A 1 -9.26 -13.45 -10.04
C MET A 1 -8.85 -12.19 -10.77
N THR A 2 -9.72 -11.19 -10.87
CA THR A 2 -9.39 -9.90 -11.50
C THR A 2 -8.45 -9.16 -10.58
N LYS A 3 -7.17 -9.01 -10.97
CA LYS A 3 -6.19 -8.19 -10.22
C LYS A 3 -6.74 -6.76 -10.16
N LYS A 4 -7.22 -6.35 -8.98
CA LYS A 4 -7.72 -5.00 -8.77
C LYS A 4 -6.50 -4.09 -8.58
N THR A 5 -6.03 -3.48 -9.66
CA THR A 5 -4.96 -2.48 -9.60
C THR A 5 -5.51 -1.21 -8.95
N GLU A 6 -4.99 -0.85 -7.78
CA GLU A 6 -5.42 0.36 -7.09
C GLU A 6 -4.89 1.61 -7.81
N THR A 7 -5.75 2.62 -7.94
CA THR A 7 -5.43 3.89 -8.60
C THR A 7 -5.93 5.06 -7.76
N ARG A 8 -5.04 6.01 -7.45
CA ARG A 8 -5.34 7.17 -6.60
C ARG A 8 -5.03 8.46 -7.35
N LYS A 9 -6.02 9.35 -7.46
CA LYS A 9 -5.86 10.66 -8.13
C LYS A 9 -5.04 11.60 -7.24
N HIS A 10 -4.16 12.37 -7.88
CA HIS A 10 -3.41 13.47 -7.28
C HIS A 10 -3.63 14.72 -8.16
N SER A 11 -3.45 15.93 -7.62
CA SER A 11 -3.73 17.18 -8.36
C SER A 11 -2.93 17.31 -9.66
N GLN A 12 -1.75 16.69 -9.72
CA GLN A 12 -0.83 16.75 -10.86
C GLN A 12 -0.65 15.41 -11.59
N GLY A 13 -1.49 14.41 -11.34
CA GLY A 13 -1.35 13.09 -11.95
C GLY A 13 -2.03 11.99 -11.16
N THR A 14 -1.51 10.77 -11.26
CA THR A 14 -2.16 9.59 -10.67
C THR A 14 -1.12 8.62 -10.15
N TRP A 15 -1.31 8.16 -8.91
CA TRP A 15 -0.57 7.01 -8.38
C TRP A 15 -1.28 5.73 -8.80
N ARG A 16 -0.54 4.82 -9.43
CA ARG A 16 -1.05 3.50 -9.83
C ARG A 16 -0.24 2.42 -9.13
N GLN A 17 -0.92 1.39 -8.66
CA GLN A 17 -0.25 0.25 -8.04
C GLN A 17 0.72 -0.39 -9.03
N HIS A 18 1.95 -0.60 -8.58
CA HIS A 18 3.03 -1.21 -9.32
C HIS A 18 3.36 -2.55 -8.66
N GLY A 19 3.11 -3.64 -9.37
CA GLY A 19 3.25 -4.99 -8.81
C GLY A 19 2.10 -5.40 -7.90
N GLU A 20 2.32 -6.47 -7.13
CA GLU A 20 1.33 -7.01 -6.18
C GLU A 20 1.54 -6.43 -4.78
N THR A 21 0.47 -6.41 -3.98
CA THR A 21 0.58 -6.12 -2.55
C THR A 21 1.17 -7.32 -1.84
N GLU A 22 2.25 -7.09 -1.08
CA GLU A 22 2.93 -8.11 -0.28
C GLU A 22 2.37 -8.13 1.14
N THR A 23 2.18 -9.32 1.71
CA THR A 23 1.87 -9.48 3.13
C THR A 23 3.16 -9.38 3.94
N VAL A 24 3.16 -8.53 4.97
CA VAL A 24 4.26 -8.41 5.92
C VAL A 24 3.93 -9.22 7.16
N MET A 25 4.76 -10.22 7.46
CA MET A 25 4.59 -11.08 8.63
C MET A 25 5.28 -10.48 9.87
N CYS A 26 4.75 -10.82 11.05
CA CYS A 26 5.41 -10.60 12.33
C CYS A 26 6.75 -11.36 12.38
N ARG A 27 7.68 -10.90 13.24
CA ARG A 27 9.03 -11.50 13.37
C ARG A 27 9.00 -12.99 13.72
N ASP A 28 7.98 -13.43 14.45
CA ASP A 28 7.79 -14.83 14.85
C ASP A 28 7.16 -15.71 13.75
N GLY A 29 6.78 -15.11 12.61
CA GLY A 29 6.13 -15.78 11.49
C GLY A 29 4.68 -16.22 11.75
N LYS A 30 4.13 -15.97 12.94
CA LYS A 30 2.84 -16.53 13.37
C LYS A 30 1.65 -15.58 13.19
N GLY A 31 1.90 -14.38 12.67
CA GLY A 31 0.84 -13.40 12.43
C GLY A 31 1.18 -12.46 11.28
N VAL A 32 0.12 -11.91 10.68
CA VAL A 32 0.25 -10.80 9.75
C VAL A 32 0.42 -9.51 10.55
N TYR A 33 1.48 -8.75 10.23
CA TYR A 33 1.73 -7.42 10.75
C TYR A 33 0.99 -6.36 9.92
N GLY A 34 0.98 -6.55 8.59
CA GLY A 34 0.39 -5.60 7.67
C GLY A 34 0.63 -5.97 6.22
N THR A 35 0.53 -4.96 5.36
CA THR A 35 0.78 -5.08 3.93
C THR A 35 1.78 -4.03 3.47
N LYS A 36 2.46 -4.34 2.36
CA LYS A 36 3.35 -3.44 1.63
C LYS A 36 2.84 -3.36 0.20
N SER A 37 2.52 -2.15 -0.25
CA SER A 37 2.11 -1.86 -1.62
C SER A 37 3.06 -0.85 -2.24
N VAL A 38 3.43 -1.04 -3.50
CA VAL A 38 4.24 -0.07 -4.25
C VAL A 38 3.34 0.65 -5.25
N PHE A 39 3.50 1.96 -5.35
CA PHE A 39 2.80 2.80 -6.31
C PHE A 39 3.80 3.57 -7.15
N GLN A 40 3.56 3.67 -8.45
CA GLN A 40 4.29 4.54 -9.36
C GLN A 40 3.42 5.74 -9.72
N PHE A 41 4.03 6.93 -9.78
CA PHE A 41 3.33 8.12 -10.23
C PHE A 41 3.32 8.22 -11.75
N PHE A 42 2.18 8.62 -12.29
CA PHE A 42 1.96 8.91 -13.69
C PHE A 42 1.55 10.36 -13.84
N HIS A 43 2.25 11.09 -14.70
CA HIS A 43 1.92 12.45 -15.09
C HIS A 43 0.55 12.51 -15.80
N PRO A 44 -0.03 13.72 -15.98
CA PRO A 44 -1.24 13.87 -16.77
C PRO A 44 -1.03 13.26 -18.15
N ARG A 45 -2.08 12.63 -18.70
CA ARG A 45 -2.03 11.82 -19.96
C ARG A 45 -1.35 10.45 -19.84
N GLY A 46 -0.91 10.05 -18.64
CA GLY A 46 -0.51 8.66 -18.37
C GLY A 46 0.95 8.33 -18.68
N THR A 47 1.83 9.33 -18.78
CA THR A 47 3.27 9.11 -18.87
C THR A 47 3.82 8.66 -17.52
N PRO A 48 4.50 7.51 -17.41
CA PRO A 48 5.12 7.06 -16.15
C PRO A 48 6.26 8.00 -15.75
N SER A 49 6.40 8.24 -14.44
CA SER A 49 7.56 8.93 -13.86
C SER A 49 8.53 7.93 -13.23
N SER A 50 9.69 8.41 -12.78
CA SER A 50 10.62 7.66 -11.91
C SER A 50 10.25 7.73 -10.42
N TRP A 51 9.13 8.35 -10.06
CA TRP A 51 8.69 8.46 -8.67
C TRP A 51 7.89 7.24 -8.24
N PHE A 52 8.36 6.62 -7.16
CA PHE A 52 7.71 5.49 -6.52
C PHE A 52 7.48 5.80 -5.04
N VAL A 53 6.37 5.28 -4.51
CA VAL A 53 6.07 5.27 -3.08
C VAL A 53 5.81 3.84 -2.66
N THR A 54 6.45 3.45 -1.56
CA THR A 54 6.13 2.21 -0.85
C THR A 54 5.25 2.56 0.33
N GLU A 55 4.01 2.11 0.29
CA GLU A 55 3.06 2.26 1.38
C GLU A 55 3.07 1.01 2.26
N TYR A 56 3.20 1.21 3.57
CA TYR A 56 2.99 0.18 4.57
C TYR A 56 1.67 0.45 5.29
N SER A 57 0.78 -0.52 5.29
CA SER A 57 -0.49 -0.46 6.02
C SER A 57 -0.51 -1.51 7.10
N LEU A 58 -0.88 -1.11 8.32
CA LEU A 58 -1.03 -2.03 9.43
C LEU A 58 -2.27 -2.91 9.22
N ASP A 59 -2.14 -4.20 9.49
CA ASP A 59 -3.28 -5.10 9.47
C ASP A 59 -4.28 -4.72 10.59
N LYS A 60 -5.58 -4.85 10.30
CA LYS A 60 -6.64 -4.45 11.25
C LYS A 60 -6.62 -5.34 12.49
N ASP A 61 -6.42 -6.63 12.33
CA ASP A 61 -6.39 -7.58 13.44
C ASP A 61 -5.11 -7.39 14.26
N TYR A 62 -3.98 -7.11 13.60
CA TYR A 62 -2.77 -6.68 14.28
C TYR A 62 -3.02 -5.44 15.16
N ARG A 63 -3.69 -4.41 14.63
CA ARG A 63 -4.02 -3.20 15.38
C ARG A 63 -4.84 -3.49 16.65
N ILE A 64 -5.85 -4.33 16.52
CA ILE A 64 -6.78 -4.68 17.59
C ILE A 64 -6.06 -5.49 18.67
N ARG A 65 -5.32 -6.54 18.30
CA ARG A 65 -4.56 -7.39 19.22
C ARG A 65 -3.57 -6.58 20.07
N HIS A 66 -2.94 -5.58 19.47
CA HIS A 66 -1.94 -4.75 20.13
C HIS A 66 -2.49 -3.44 20.71
N LYS A 67 -3.82 -3.25 20.74
CA LYS A 67 -4.49 -2.06 21.30
C LYS A 67 -3.91 -0.73 20.79
N LEU A 68 -3.49 -0.70 19.53
CA LEU A 68 -2.89 0.49 18.93
C LEU A 68 -3.98 1.51 18.59
N THR A 69 -4.06 2.59 19.35
CA THR A 69 -5.03 3.67 19.11
C THR A 69 -4.81 4.27 17.72
N LYS A 70 -5.91 4.69 17.07
CA LYS A 70 -5.80 5.64 15.95
C LYS A 70 -5.25 6.93 16.52
N LYS A 71 -4.00 7.26 16.20
CA LYS A 71 -3.54 8.63 16.38
C LYS A 71 -4.50 9.53 15.59
N PRO A 72 -4.99 10.62 16.20
CA PRO A 72 -5.89 11.58 15.56
C PRO A 72 -5.26 12.19 14.30
#